data_AF-A0A972GKQ6-F1
#
_entry.id   AF-A0A972GKQ6-F1
#
_cell.length_a   1.000
_cell.length_b   1.000
_cell.length_c   1.000
_cell.angle_alpha   90.00
_cell.angle_beta   90.00
_cell.angle_gamma   90.00
#
_symmetry.space_group_name_H-M   'P 1'
#
loop_
_entity.id
_entity.type
_entity.pdbx_description
1 polymer ?
#
loop_
_entity_poly.entity_id
_entity_poly.type
_entity_poly.pdbx_seq_one_letter_code
_entity_poly.pdbx_strand_id
1 'polypeptide(L)'
;MAPRMLAIYGKGGMGKSFFTSNLTARLTFDGARVLQLGCDPKHDSCNTVFGGYSLPTLGEQWRMFREAGKEDELGVSDVIFRSELQPETYLFGCELGGPEVGRGCGGQGISSGFKILEGMGLSKWGLDYVVMDFLGDVVCGGFATPLARSLAEQVIIVVGHDRQSLYAANNIARAAKYFRSMGGTTSILGLVVNRDDGSDTADLYAEAVGLPILTRIPLSRTVRELADACRLALEDEQFNAIFGDLADRIARRAIAPCDDYEPLDYHEFLRVFGAEEPDGQPTPATADDLFGDKRTVAALPVMSLTPVIPQVQTGDPVLRQVQKMLDSIGVHVTDMDRNDKDGITITSGSIEMRFGDTQDLDAKMAFLSALRRSGQAFSFVDLRYADAPSFS
;
A
#
# COMPACT_ATOMS: atom_id res chain seq x y z
N MET A 1 21.52 3.04 -29.28
CA MET A 1 22.06 3.01 -27.91
C MET A 1 21.36 1.84 -27.20
N ALA A 2 22.00 1.13 -26.29
CA ALA A 2 21.30 0.09 -25.52
C ALA A 2 20.29 0.76 -24.55
N PRO A 3 19.11 0.15 -24.32
CA PRO A 3 18.13 0.73 -23.41
C PRO A 3 18.66 0.78 -21.98
N ARG A 4 18.25 1.81 -21.23
CA ARG A 4 18.51 1.88 -19.80
C ARG A 4 17.59 0.92 -19.05
N MET A 5 18.19 0.04 -18.27
CA MET A 5 17.50 -1.02 -17.54
C MET A 5 17.24 -0.57 -16.10
N LEU A 6 15.96 -0.35 -15.75
CA LEU A 6 15.53 0.03 -14.41
C LEU A 6 14.81 -1.15 -13.74
N ALA A 7 15.18 -1.50 -12.51
CA ALA A 7 14.46 -2.49 -11.71
C ALA A 7 13.72 -1.81 -10.56
N ILE A 8 12.43 -2.13 -10.42
CA ILE A 8 11.56 -1.66 -9.35
C ILE A 8 11.38 -2.78 -8.34
N TYR A 9 11.80 -2.56 -7.11
CA TYR A 9 11.66 -3.50 -6.00
C TYR A 9 10.82 -2.91 -4.87
N GLY A 10 10.45 -3.76 -3.91
CA GLY A 10 9.65 -3.39 -2.74
C GLY A 10 8.78 -4.55 -2.26
N LYS A 11 8.28 -4.44 -1.03
CA LYS A 11 7.37 -5.42 -0.43
C LYS A 11 6.09 -5.60 -1.27
N GLY A 12 5.52 -6.80 -1.25
CA GLY A 12 4.22 -7.11 -1.81
C GLY A 12 3.14 -6.15 -1.29
N GLY A 13 2.30 -5.65 -2.18
CA GLY A 13 1.22 -4.73 -1.82
C GLY A 13 1.63 -3.27 -1.54
N MET A 14 2.91 -2.89 -1.68
CA MET A 14 3.38 -1.50 -1.58
C MET A 14 3.11 -0.64 -2.81
N GLY A 15 2.52 -1.21 -3.87
CA GLY A 15 2.18 -0.47 -5.08
C GLY A 15 3.32 -0.33 -6.09
N LYS A 16 4.19 -1.34 -6.21
CA LYS A 16 5.24 -1.40 -7.24
C LYS A 16 4.66 -1.28 -8.65
N SER A 17 3.68 -2.12 -9.01
CA SER A 17 3.04 -2.08 -10.33
C SER A 17 2.35 -0.76 -10.61
N PHE A 18 1.69 -0.17 -9.60
CA PHE A 18 1.14 1.18 -9.68
C PHE A 18 2.23 2.22 -10.00
N PHE A 19 3.35 2.19 -9.28
CA PHE A 19 4.49 3.08 -9.53
C PHE A 19 5.07 2.87 -10.93
N THR A 20 5.34 1.61 -11.30
CA THR A 20 5.91 1.22 -12.58
C THR A 20 5.05 1.70 -13.74
N SER A 21 3.74 1.42 -13.73
CA SER A 21 2.82 1.81 -14.80
C SER A 21 2.71 3.31 -14.99
N ASN A 22 2.70 4.08 -13.90
CA ASN A 22 2.65 5.54 -14.00
C ASN A 22 3.99 6.13 -14.45
N LEU A 23 5.13 5.58 -14.00
CA LEU A 23 6.45 6.00 -14.45
C LEU A 23 6.67 5.69 -15.94
N THR A 24 6.35 4.47 -16.39
CA THR A 24 6.52 4.04 -17.78
C THR A 24 5.61 4.82 -18.71
N ALA A 25 4.34 5.01 -18.32
CA ALA A 25 3.41 5.86 -19.08
C ALA A 25 3.93 7.30 -19.18
N ARG A 26 4.43 7.88 -18.08
CA ARG A 26 4.98 9.23 -18.08
C ARG A 26 6.19 9.38 -19.01
N LEU A 27 7.17 8.48 -18.90
CA LEU A 27 8.32 8.44 -19.81
C LEU A 27 7.90 8.30 -21.28
N THR A 28 6.83 7.55 -21.55
CA THR A 28 6.28 7.35 -22.90
C THR A 28 5.61 8.63 -23.42
N PHE A 29 4.83 9.33 -22.58
CA PHE A 29 4.26 10.63 -22.92
C PHE A 29 5.33 11.70 -23.18
N ASP A 30 6.47 11.61 -22.50
CA ASP A 30 7.64 12.47 -22.73
C ASP A 30 8.45 12.06 -23.98
N GLY A 31 7.96 11.09 -24.76
CA GLY A 31 8.51 10.71 -26.07
C GLY A 31 9.48 9.53 -26.08
N ALA A 32 9.74 8.91 -24.92
CA ALA A 32 10.63 7.76 -24.83
C ALA A 32 9.96 6.46 -25.32
N ARG A 33 10.75 5.58 -25.91
CA ARG A 33 10.32 4.22 -26.28
C ARG A 33 10.56 3.29 -25.09
N VAL A 34 9.49 2.89 -24.41
CA VAL A 34 9.56 2.19 -23.13
C VAL A 34 8.99 0.77 -23.24
N LEU A 35 9.64 -0.19 -22.61
CA LEU A 35 9.10 -1.53 -22.33
C LEU A 35 8.89 -1.70 -20.83
N GLN A 36 7.67 -1.97 -20.41
CA GLN A 36 7.35 -2.44 -19.06
C GLN A 36 7.42 -3.98 -19.02
N LEU A 37 8.18 -4.53 -18.08
CA LEU A 37 8.36 -5.97 -17.91
C LEU A 37 7.90 -6.41 -16.52
N GLY A 38 6.80 -7.17 -16.46
CA GLY A 38 6.33 -7.79 -15.23
C GLY A 38 7.18 -9.00 -14.85
N CYS A 39 7.88 -8.89 -13.72
CA CYS A 39 8.77 -9.92 -13.16
C CYS A 39 8.24 -10.44 -11.81
N ASP A 40 6.91 -10.54 -11.69
CA ASP A 40 6.19 -11.03 -10.53
C ASP A 40 5.29 -12.21 -10.96
N PRO A 41 5.30 -13.37 -10.25
CA PRO A 41 4.36 -14.46 -10.49
C PRO A 41 2.87 -14.04 -10.51
N LYS A 42 2.53 -12.90 -9.90
CA LYS A 42 1.20 -12.28 -9.91
C LYS A 42 0.72 -11.81 -11.29
N HIS A 43 1.64 -11.61 -12.25
CA HIS A 43 1.38 -11.37 -13.69
C HIS A 43 0.36 -10.27 -14.04
N ASP A 44 0.26 -9.23 -13.22
CA ASP A 44 -0.69 -8.11 -13.39
C ASP A 44 0.01 -6.73 -13.44
N SER A 45 1.33 -6.71 -13.66
CA SER A 45 2.11 -5.47 -13.69
C SER A 45 1.63 -4.54 -14.80
N CYS A 46 1.35 -5.11 -15.98
CA CYS A 46 0.98 -4.36 -17.18
C CYS A 46 -0.51 -4.01 -17.25
N ASN A 47 -1.37 -4.56 -16.38
CA ASN A 47 -2.83 -4.45 -16.53
C ASN A 47 -3.30 -2.99 -16.67
N THR A 48 -2.78 -2.07 -15.85
CA THR A 48 -3.14 -0.64 -15.92
C THR A 48 -2.81 -0.03 -17.27
N VAL A 49 -1.63 -0.31 -17.83
CA VAL A 49 -1.22 0.30 -19.10
C VAL A 49 -1.90 -0.34 -20.31
N PHE A 50 -2.47 -1.55 -20.16
CA PHE A 50 -3.33 -2.20 -21.15
C PHE A 50 -4.83 -2.09 -20.80
N GLY A 51 -5.25 -1.07 -20.04
CA GLY A 51 -6.68 -0.82 -19.81
C GLY A 51 -7.45 -1.98 -19.18
N GLY A 52 -6.78 -2.78 -18.35
CA GLY A 52 -7.34 -3.93 -17.64
C GLY A 52 -7.19 -5.27 -18.37
N TYR A 53 -6.62 -5.31 -19.59
CA TYR A 53 -6.33 -6.58 -20.25
C TYR A 53 -5.16 -7.30 -19.59
N SER A 54 -5.40 -8.54 -19.14
CA SER A 54 -4.34 -9.45 -18.71
C SER A 54 -3.58 -9.96 -19.93
N LEU A 55 -2.28 -9.72 -19.97
CA LEU A 55 -1.43 -10.20 -21.06
C LEU A 55 -1.14 -11.70 -20.90
N PRO A 56 -1.02 -12.45 -22.01
CA PRO A 56 -0.42 -13.78 -21.97
C PRO A 56 1.02 -13.69 -21.45
N THR A 57 1.40 -14.60 -20.57
CA THR A 57 2.77 -14.60 -20.04
C THR A 57 3.74 -15.26 -21.01
N LEU A 58 5.00 -14.82 -20.99
CA LEU A 58 6.08 -15.44 -21.77
C LEU A 58 6.21 -16.93 -21.43
N GLY A 59 6.10 -17.30 -20.16
CA GLY A 59 6.13 -18.70 -19.72
C GLY A 59 5.02 -19.56 -20.35
N GLU A 60 3.80 -19.03 -20.44
CA GLU A 60 2.67 -19.72 -21.09
C GLU A 60 2.87 -19.86 -22.59
N GLN A 61 3.28 -18.78 -23.26
CA GLN A 61 3.55 -18.79 -24.70
C GLN A 61 4.66 -19.79 -25.03
N TRP A 62 5.76 -19.75 -24.27
CA TRP A 62 6.85 -20.70 -24.44
C TRP A 62 6.38 -22.16 -24.28
N ARG A 63 5.56 -22.45 -23.26
CA ARG A 63 5.00 -23.78 -23.07
C ARG A 63 4.12 -24.21 -24.26
N MET A 64 3.26 -23.33 -24.76
CA MET A 64 2.38 -23.62 -25.89
C MET A 64 3.17 -23.95 -27.16
N PHE A 65 4.17 -23.16 -27.50
CA PHE A 65 5.02 -23.42 -28.67
C PHE A 65 5.84 -24.70 -28.50
N ARG A 66 6.32 -24.97 -27.28
CA ARG A 66 7.04 -26.21 -26.94
C ARG A 66 6.18 -27.46 -27.08
N GLU A 67 4.96 -27.45 -26.54
CA GLU A 67 4.02 -28.57 -26.67
C GLU A 67 3.63 -28.83 -28.13
N ALA A 68 3.62 -27.79 -28.96
CA ALA A 68 3.41 -27.90 -30.40
C ALA A 68 4.66 -28.31 -31.21
N GLY A 69 5.83 -28.47 -30.56
CA GLY A 69 7.10 -28.78 -31.23
C GLY A 69 7.64 -27.64 -32.11
N LYS A 70 7.28 -26.40 -31.78
CA LYS A 70 7.53 -25.18 -32.58
C LYS A 70 8.34 -24.13 -31.79
N GLU A 71 9.21 -24.57 -30.88
CA GLU A 71 9.97 -23.66 -29.99
C GLU A 71 10.75 -22.58 -30.78
N ASP A 72 11.30 -22.93 -31.94
CA ASP A 72 12.05 -22.02 -32.81
C ASP A 72 11.16 -21.01 -33.58
N GLU A 73 9.84 -21.19 -33.57
CA GLU A 73 8.89 -20.25 -34.19
C GLU A 73 8.43 -19.13 -33.24
N LEU A 74 8.71 -19.24 -31.94
CA LEU A 74 8.31 -18.24 -30.94
C LEU A 74 9.00 -16.88 -31.24
N GLY A 75 8.20 -15.87 -31.54
CA GLY A 75 8.67 -14.55 -31.95
C GLY A 75 8.36 -13.45 -30.93
N VAL A 76 8.87 -12.25 -31.23
CA VAL A 76 8.64 -11.04 -30.41
C VAL A 76 7.15 -10.71 -30.31
N SER A 77 6.39 -10.90 -31.40
CA SER A 77 4.96 -10.60 -31.47
C SER A 77 4.09 -11.48 -30.57
N ASP A 78 4.60 -12.62 -30.11
CA ASP A 78 3.87 -13.54 -29.24
C ASP A 78 3.97 -13.15 -27.77
N VAL A 79 4.98 -12.34 -27.40
CA VAL A 79 5.32 -12.05 -26.00
C VAL A 79 5.41 -10.56 -25.67
N ILE A 80 5.62 -9.70 -26.67
CA ILE A 80 5.65 -8.24 -26.51
C ILE A 80 4.39 -7.64 -27.11
N PHE A 81 3.59 -7.00 -26.26
CA PHE A 81 2.34 -6.35 -26.65
C PHE A 81 2.54 -4.83 -26.65
N ARG A 82 1.75 -4.12 -27.46
CA ARG A 82 1.74 -2.66 -27.51
C ARG A 82 0.42 -2.14 -26.97
N SER A 83 0.48 -1.13 -26.12
CA SER A 83 -0.66 -0.33 -25.71
C SER A 83 -0.53 1.07 -26.28
N GLU A 84 -1.61 1.57 -26.87
CA GLU A 84 -1.69 2.94 -27.36
C GLU A 84 -2.25 3.84 -26.26
N LEU A 85 -1.38 4.63 -25.63
CA LEU A 85 -1.78 5.52 -24.52
C LEU A 85 -2.43 6.81 -25.04
N GLN A 86 -1.94 7.30 -26.18
CA GLN A 86 -2.43 8.44 -26.96
C GLN A 86 -2.18 8.14 -28.44
N PRO A 87 -2.84 8.84 -29.39
CA PRO A 87 -2.64 8.61 -30.81
C PRO A 87 -1.15 8.56 -31.19
N GLU A 88 -0.73 7.46 -31.81
CA GLU A 88 0.67 7.20 -32.23
C GLU A 88 1.71 7.14 -31.07
N THR A 89 1.26 7.02 -29.83
CA THR A 89 2.11 6.95 -28.63
C THR A 89 1.96 5.59 -27.96
N TYR A 90 2.97 4.74 -28.14
CA TYR A 90 2.92 3.33 -27.75
C TYR A 90 3.84 3.02 -26.56
N LEU A 91 3.27 2.41 -25.52
CA LEU A 91 4.00 1.74 -24.45
C LEU A 91 4.01 0.23 -24.73
N PHE A 92 5.19 -0.40 -24.68
CA PHE A 92 5.31 -1.85 -24.83
C PHE A 92 5.23 -2.55 -23.48
N GLY A 93 4.64 -3.74 -23.46
CA GLY A 93 4.47 -4.55 -22.25
C GLY A 93 4.75 -6.03 -22.48
N CYS A 94 5.24 -6.68 -21.43
CA CYS A 94 5.47 -8.12 -21.39
C CYS A 94 5.33 -8.61 -19.95
N GLU A 95 4.63 -9.72 -19.74
CA GLU A 95 4.58 -10.42 -18.46
C GLU A 95 5.46 -11.67 -18.56
N LEU A 96 6.51 -11.80 -17.75
CA LEU A 96 7.30 -13.03 -17.74
C LEU A 96 6.50 -14.21 -17.18
N GLY A 97 5.62 -13.91 -16.22
CA GLY A 97 4.85 -14.89 -15.47
C GLY A 97 5.68 -15.62 -14.42
N GLY A 98 5.00 -16.48 -13.67
CA GLY A 98 5.58 -17.42 -12.73
C GLY A 98 5.21 -18.86 -13.09
N PRO A 99 5.78 -19.86 -12.40
CA PRO A 99 5.29 -21.23 -12.53
C PRO A 99 3.83 -21.33 -12.07
N GLU A 100 3.14 -22.40 -12.45
CA GLU A 100 1.78 -22.68 -11.98
C GLU A 100 1.67 -22.53 -10.45
N VAL A 101 0.56 -21.96 -9.98
CA VAL A 101 0.31 -21.76 -8.55
C VAL A 101 0.51 -23.08 -7.80
N GLY A 102 1.41 -23.08 -6.81
CA GLY A 102 1.74 -24.26 -6.00
C GLY A 102 2.75 -25.23 -6.63
N ARG A 103 3.36 -24.91 -7.78
CA ARG A 103 4.39 -25.72 -8.44
C ARG A 103 5.60 -24.87 -8.86
N GLY A 104 6.75 -25.53 -9.03
CA GLY A 104 7.96 -24.91 -9.59
C GLY A 104 8.64 -23.88 -8.68
N CYS A 105 9.54 -23.08 -9.28
CA CYS A 105 10.28 -22.01 -8.62
C CYS A 105 10.13 -20.70 -9.39
N GLY A 106 9.51 -19.69 -8.77
CA GLY A 106 9.28 -18.37 -9.37
C GLY A 106 10.53 -17.75 -9.98
N GLY A 107 11.66 -17.85 -9.27
CA GLY A 107 12.93 -17.31 -9.75
C GLY A 107 13.46 -17.99 -11.03
N GLN A 108 13.24 -19.30 -11.20
CA GLN A 108 13.71 -20.01 -12.41
C GLN A 108 12.93 -19.58 -13.65
N GLY A 109 11.64 -19.30 -13.51
CA GLY A 109 10.81 -18.76 -14.59
C GLY A 109 11.33 -17.42 -15.09
N ILE A 110 11.62 -16.50 -14.16
CA ILE A 110 12.17 -15.18 -14.46
C ILE A 110 13.52 -15.30 -15.20
N SER A 111 14.47 -16.07 -14.64
CA SER A 111 15.80 -16.24 -15.24
C SER A 111 15.73 -16.83 -16.66
N SER A 112 14.80 -17.75 -16.90
CA SER A 112 14.57 -18.35 -18.22
C SER A 112 13.92 -17.37 -19.19
N GLY A 113 12.93 -16.58 -18.72
CA GLY A 113 12.28 -15.54 -19.51
C GLY A 113 13.26 -14.48 -20.00
N PHE A 114 14.18 -14.01 -19.14
CA PHE A 114 15.24 -13.08 -19.57
C PHE A 114 16.13 -13.67 -20.65
N LYS A 115 16.53 -14.95 -20.55
CA LYS A 115 17.35 -15.59 -21.60
C LYS A 115 16.61 -15.64 -22.94
N ILE A 116 15.30 -15.87 -22.93
CA ILE A 116 14.47 -15.87 -24.14
C ILE A 116 14.44 -14.46 -24.76
N LEU A 117 14.18 -13.42 -23.96
CA LEU A 117 14.18 -12.03 -24.41
C LEU A 117 15.55 -11.57 -24.93
N GLU A 118 16.63 -11.96 -24.26
CA GLU A 118 18.01 -11.73 -24.72
C GLU A 118 18.28 -12.42 -26.06
N GLY A 119 17.83 -13.68 -26.21
CA GLY A 119 17.90 -14.44 -27.46
C GLY A 119 17.13 -13.79 -28.62
N MET A 120 16.00 -13.14 -28.32
CA MET A 120 15.23 -12.34 -29.27
C MET A 120 15.86 -10.95 -29.57
N GLY A 121 16.98 -10.64 -28.92
CA GLY A 121 17.75 -9.42 -29.18
C GLY A 121 17.23 -8.19 -28.45
N LEU A 122 16.72 -8.31 -27.23
CA LEU A 122 16.25 -7.20 -26.36
C LEU A 122 17.17 -5.96 -26.40
N SER A 123 18.49 -6.15 -26.35
CA SER A 123 19.48 -5.07 -26.38
C SER A 123 19.61 -4.33 -27.71
N LYS A 124 19.07 -4.90 -28.80
CA LYS A 124 19.06 -4.34 -30.16
C LYS A 124 17.74 -3.67 -30.50
N TRP A 125 16.71 -3.86 -29.67
CA TRP A 125 15.44 -3.16 -29.86
C TRP A 125 15.68 -1.68 -29.65
N GLY A 126 15.08 -0.82 -30.49
CA GLY A 126 15.21 0.64 -30.39
C GLY A 126 14.42 1.19 -29.20
N LEU A 127 14.67 0.69 -28.00
CA LEU A 127 14.06 1.14 -26.76
C LEU A 127 15.01 2.11 -26.05
N ASP A 128 14.45 3.10 -25.38
CA ASP A 128 15.19 3.99 -24.49
C ASP A 128 15.23 3.43 -23.06
N TYR A 129 14.13 2.77 -22.64
CA TYR A 129 13.99 2.19 -21.30
C TYR A 129 13.38 0.79 -21.33
N VAL A 130 13.88 -0.06 -20.43
CA VAL A 130 13.18 -1.26 -19.98
C VAL A 130 13.01 -1.15 -18.47
N VAL A 131 11.77 -1.11 -18.01
CA VAL A 131 11.43 -0.95 -16.60
C VAL A 131 10.82 -2.26 -16.10
N MET A 132 11.49 -2.89 -15.15
CA MET A 132 11.18 -4.24 -14.70
C MET A 132 10.57 -4.19 -13.29
N ASP A 133 9.35 -4.70 -13.13
CA ASP A 133 8.63 -4.75 -11.85
C ASP A 133 8.88 -6.10 -11.15
N PHE A 134 9.73 -6.11 -10.12
CA PHE A 134 10.17 -7.32 -9.42
C PHE A 134 9.43 -7.56 -8.11
N LEU A 135 9.15 -8.83 -7.82
CA LEU A 135 8.79 -9.27 -6.48
C LEU A 135 9.95 -9.01 -5.50
N GLY A 136 9.74 -8.13 -4.52
CA GLY A 136 10.77 -7.70 -3.56
C GLY A 136 10.61 -8.25 -2.13
N ASP A 137 9.64 -9.13 -1.87
CA ASP A 137 9.49 -9.77 -0.55
C ASP A 137 10.64 -10.73 -0.25
N VAL A 138 11.19 -11.35 -1.30
CA VAL A 138 12.34 -12.25 -1.23
C VAL A 138 13.36 -11.81 -2.27
N VAL A 139 14.63 -11.71 -1.87
CA VAL A 139 15.74 -11.36 -2.76
C VAL A 139 16.70 -12.55 -2.85
N CYS A 140 16.18 -13.68 -3.31
CA CYS A 140 16.93 -14.92 -3.43
C CYS A 140 16.81 -15.53 -4.84
N GLY A 141 17.83 -16.29 -5.23
CA GLY A 141 17.86 -17.01 -6.51
C GLY A 141 17.51 -16.12 -7.70
N GLY A 142 16.45 -16.49 -8.43
CA GLY A 142 16.05 -15.77 -9.64
C GLY A 142 15.45 -14.38 -9.42
N PHE A 143 14.92 -14.07 -8.23
CA PHE A 143 14.45 -12.72 -7.90
C PHE A 143 15.59 -11.74 -7.64
N ALA A 144 16.79 -12.25 -7.39
CA ALA A 144 18.02 -11.47 -7.34
C ALA A 144 18.71 -11.34 -8.71
N THR A 145 18.19 -11.97 -9.78
CA THR A 145 18.84 -11.98 -11.11
C THR A 145 19.22 -10.59 -11.62
N PRO A 146 18.38 -9.54 -11.49
CA PRO A 146 18.74 -8.19 -11.93
C PRO A 146 20.02 -7.67 -11.28
N LEU A 147 20.18 -7.94 -9.98
CA LEU A 147 21.32 -7.54 -9.18
C LEU A 147 22.53 -8.46 -9.48
N ALA A 148 22.30 -9.77 -9.45
CA ALA A 148 23.34 -10.79 -9.54
C ALA A 148 24.00 -10.86 -10.92
N ARG A 149 23.24 -10.61 -11.99
CA ARG A 149 23.74 -10.61 -13.38
C ARG A 149 24.00 -9.21 -13.92
N SER A 150 23.83 -8.17 -13.11
CA SER A 150 23.90 -6.77 -13.56
C SER A 150 23.01 -6.49 -14.77
N LEU A 151 21.82 -7.10 -14.82
CA LEU A 151 20.85 -6.82 -15.89
C LEU A 151 20.21 -5.45 -15.71
N ALA A 152 20.06 -4.99 -14.47
CA ALA A 152 19.64 -3.63 -14.16
C ALA A 152 20.87 -2.72 -14.03
N GLU A 153 20.84 -1.57 -14.71
CA GLU A 153 21.79 -0.48 -14.44
C GLU A 153 21.49 0.10 -13.06
N GLN A 154 20.20 0.26 -12.76
CA GLN A 154 19.71 1.00 -11.62
C GLN A 154 18.47 0.38 -10.97
N VAL A 155 18.39 0.50 -9.66
CA VAL A 155 17.31 -0.02 -8.81
C VAL A 155 16.58 1.12 -8.11
N ILE A 156 15.25 1.09 -8.14
CA ILE A 156 14.38 1.94 -7.33
C ILE A 156 13.62 1.04 -6.36
N ILE A 157 13.57 1.43 -5.08
CA ILE A 157 12.86 0.66 -4.05
C ILE A 157 11.62 1.44 -3.61
N VAL A 158 10.44 0.87 -3.84
CA VAL A 158 9.16 1.41 -3.38
C VAL A 158 8.91 0.96 -1.95
N VAL A 159 8.67 1.93 -1.06
CA VAL A 159 8.47 1.70 0.38
C VAL A 159 7.24 2.45 0.89
N GLY A 160 6.60 1.94 1.93
CA GLY A 160 5.78 2.73 2.85
C GLY A 160 6.52 2.98 4.17
N HIS A 161 5.80 3.51 5.15
CA HIS A 161 6.33 3.81 6.49
C HIS A 161 6.31 2.60 7.44
N ASP A 162 5.69 1.48 7.03
CA ASP A 162 5.57 0.30 7.88
C ASP A 162 6.88 -0.50 8.00
N ARG A 163 7.07 -1.10 9.17
CA ARG A 163 8.26 -1.90 9.51
C ARG A 163 8.57 -2.99 8.50
N GLN A 164 7.57 -3.69 7.98
CA GLN A 164 7.82 -4.79 7.05
C GLN A 164 8.28 -4.27 5.68
N SER A 165 7.75 -3.13 5.23
CA SER A 165 8.17 -2.49 3.99
C SER A 165 9.63 -2.05 4.04
N LEU A 166 10.01 -1.33 5.10
CA LEU A 166 11.39 -0.88 5.29
C LEU A 166 12.34 -2.05 5.56
N TYR A 167 11.87 -3.13 6.18
CA TYR A 167 12.65 -4.35 6.34
C TYR A 167 12.95 -5.02 4.99
N ALA A 168 11.97 -5.08 4.09
CA ALA A 168 12.18 -5.56 2.73
C ALA A 168 13.18 -4.67 1.98
N ALA A 169 13.03 -3.34 2.08
CA ALA A 169 13.97 -2.38 1.50
C ALA A 169 15.41 -2.61 2.00
N ASN A 170 15.58 -2.82 3.30
CA ASN A 170 16.88 -3.10 3.90
C ASN A 170 17.51 -4.39 3.37
N ASN A 171 16.71 -5.45 3.19
CA ASN A 171 17.20 -6.70 2.59
C ASN A 171 17.57 -6.55 1.11
N ILE A 172 16.82 -5.74 0.34
CA ILE A 172 17.17 -5.41 -1.05
C ILE A 172 18.50 -4.64 -1.08
N ALA A 173 18.66 -3.65 -0.19
CA ALA A 173 19.91 -2.88 -0.07
C ALA A 173 21.11 -3.79 0.27
N ARG A 174 20.94 -4.72 1.22
CA ARG A 174 21.93 -5.76 1.55
C ARG A 174 22.30 -6.61 0.36
N ALA A 175 21.31 -7.10 -0.38
CA ALA A 175 21.55 -7.93 -1.55
C ALA A 175 22.30 -7.16 -2.65
N ALA A 176 21.88 -5.93 -2.96
CA ALA A 176 22.55 -5.09 -3.95
C ALA A 176 24.01 -4.80 -3.56
N LYS A 177 24.28 -4.51 -2.28
CA LYS A 177 25.64 -4.27 -1.77
C LYS A 177 26.51 -5.53 -1.86
N TYR A 178 25.93 -6.69 -1.50
CA TYR A 178 26.59 -7.98 -1.64
C TYR A 178 27.00 -8.25 -3.09
N PHE A 179 26.09 -8.11 -4.07
CA PHE A 179 26.42 -8.38 -5.47
C PHE A 179 27.42 -7.38 -6.05
N ARG A 180 27.39 -6.11 -5.63
CA ARG A 180 28.46 -5.15 -5.97
C ARG A 180 29.81 -5.54 -5.42
N SER A 181 29.87 -6.04 -4.18
CA SER A 181 31.13 -6.52 -3.58
C SER A 181 31.74 -7.70 -4.37
N MET A 182 30.90 -8.43 -5.12
CA MET A 182 31.29 -9.52 -6.02
C MET A 182 31.59 -9.05 -7.46
N GLY A 183 31.63 -7.74 -7.72
CA GLY A 183 31.94 -7.15 -9.03
C GLY A 183 30.72 -6.77 -9.89
N GLY A 184 29.51 -6.83 -9.34
CA GLY A 184 28.31 -6.33 -10.00
C GLY A 184 28.33 -4.81 -10.20
N THR A 185 27.63 -4.33 -11.23
CA THR A 185 27.60 -2.90 -11.60
C THR A 185 26.27 -2.21 -11.29
N THR A 186 25.25 -2.96 -10.86
CA THR A 186 23.95 -2.40 -10.48
C THR A 186 24.08 -1.46 -9.28
N SER A 187 23.42 -0.32 -9.35
CA SER A 187 23.37 0.70 -8.30
C SER A 187 21.95 0.97 -7.83
N ILE A 188 21.77 1.44 -6.61
CA ILE A 188 20.47 1.90 -6.12
C ILE A 188 20.37 3.40 -6.45
N LEU A 189 19.27 3.81 -7.08
CA LEU A 189 18.97 5.23 -7.25
C LEU A 189 18.45 5.85 -5.95
N GLY A 190 17.53 5.16 -5.28
CA GLY A 190 16.95 5.60 -4.02
C GLY A 190 15.60 4.97 -3.73
N LEU A 191 14.92 5.55 -2.76
CA LEU A 191 13.62 5.13 -2.24
C LEU A 191 12.50 5.95 -2.86
N VAL A 192 11.36 5.33 -3.12
CA VAL A 192 10.10 6.02 -3.42
C VAL A 192 9.14 5.73 -2.30
N VAL A 193 8.75 6.77 -1.56
CA VAL A 193 7.76 6.63 -0.49
C VAL A 193 6.38 6.65 -1.13
N ASN A 194 5.67 5.54 -1.07
CA ASN A 194 4.31 5.41 -1.60
C ASN A 194 3.30 5.29 -0.48
N ARG A 195 2.09 5.78 -0.73
CA ARG A 195 1.04 5.94 0.29
C ARG A 195 1.57 6.74 1.48
N ASP A 196 2.30 7.82 1.18
CA ASP A 196 2.84 8.71 2.20
C ASP A 196 1.69 9.22 3.07
N ASP A 197 1.76 8.88 4.35
CA ASP A 197 0.78 9.23 5.39
C ASP A 197 1.24 10.43 6.22
N GLY A 198 2.38 11.03 5.86
CA GLY A 198 2.99 12.16 6.54
C GLY A 198 3.85 11.77 7.74
N SER A 199 4.05 10.48 8.01
CA SER A 199 5.03 10.05 9.01
C SER A 199 6.46 10.15 8.48
N ASP A 200 7.43 10.27 9.38
CA ASP A 200 8.85 10.45 9.08
C ASP A 200 9.66 9.14 9.13
N THR A 201 9.02 8.00 9.43
CA THR A 201 9.72 6.71 9.59
C THR A 201 10.57 6.32 8.37
N ALA A 202 10.08 6.61 7.16
CA ALA A 202 10.82 6.33 5.93
C ALA A 202 12.04 7.27 5.77
N ASP A 203 11.96 8.51 6.26
CA ASP A 203 13.06 9.48 6.28
C ASP A 203 14.13 9.06 7.29
N LEU A 204 13.73 8.68 8.50
CA LEU A 204 14.63 8.16 9.52
C LEU A 204 15.39 6.94 9.01
N TYR A 205 14.69 6.04 8.31
CA TYR A 205 15.32 4.90 7.63
C TYR A 205 16.28 5.35 6.53
N ALA A 206 15.85 6.25 5.64
CA ALA A 206 16.62 6.76 4.52
C ALA A 206 17.93 7.42 4.96
N GLU A 207 17.87 8.24 6.02
CA GLU A 207 19.03 8.89 6.63
C GLU A 207 19.96 7.85 7.27
N ALA A 208 19.43 6.92 8.07
CA ALA A 208 20.23 5.92 8.75
C ALA A 208 20.97 4.99 7.78
N VAL A 209 20.33 4.59 6.68
CA VAL A 209 20.91 3.71 5.66
C VAL A 209 21.80 4.47 4.66
N GLY A 210 21.60 5.79 4.50
CA GLY A 210 22.29 6.62 3.51
C GLY A 210 21.68 6.55 2.10
N LEU A 211 20.41 6.18 1.95
CA LEU A 211 19.73 6.11 0.65
C LEU A 211 18.83 7.35 0.44
N PRO A 212 18.88 8.03 -0.71
CA PRO A 212 18.05 9.21 -0.94
C PRO A 212 16.58 8.83 -1.19
N ILE A 213 15.66 9.68 -0.72
CA ILE A 213 14.25 9.61 -1.14
C ILE A 213 14.11 10.36 -2.48
N LEU A 214 13.71 9.64 -3.52
CA LEU A 214 13.56 10.16 -4.87
C LEU A 214 12.30 10.98 -5.04
N THR A 215 11.18 10.48 -4.50
CA THR A 215 9.89 11.15 -4.53
C THR A 215 8.96 10.56 -3.47
N ARG A 216 7.86 11.27 -3.24
CA ARG A 216 6.81 10.91 -2.29
C ARG A 216 5.46 10.94 -2.99
N ILE A 217 4.72 9.84 -2.88
CA ILE A 217 3.41 9.66 -3.50
C ILE A 217 2.38 9.62 -2.37
N PRO A 218 1.52 10.64 -2.25
CA PRO A 218 0.58 10.75 -1.14
C PRO A 218 -0.48 9.65 -1.21
N LEU A 219 -1.04 9.30 -0.05
CA LEU A 219 -2.24 8.46 0.00
C LEU A 219 -3.45 9.24 -0.53
N SER A 220 -3.99 8.83 -1.68
CA SER A 220 -5.18 9.43 -2.29
C SER A 220 -6.27 8.38 -2.56
N ARG A 221 -7.48 8.64 -2.05
CA ARG A 221 -8.64 7.78 -2.30
C ARG A 221 -9.05 7.80 -3.77
N THR A 222 -9.10 8.98 -4.38
CA THR A 222 -9.47 9.15 -5.79
C THR A 222 -8.52 8.38 -6.70
N VAL A 223 -7.22 8.50 -6.47
CA VAL A 223 -6.22 7.80 -7.29
C VAL A 223 -6.24 6.30 -7.04
N ARG A 224 -6.55 5.85 -5.82
CA ARG A 224 -6.79 4.43 -5.56
C ARG A 224 -7.97 3.92 -6.39
N GLU A 225 -9.08 4.65 -6.44
CA GLU A 225 -10.26 4.28 -7.25
C GLU A 225 -9.93 4.24 -8.75
N LEU A 226 -9.08 5.14 -9.25
CA LEU A 226 -8.56 5.07 -10.63
C LEU A 226 -7.71 3.81 -10.85
N ALA A 227 -6.78 3.52 -9.94
CA ALA A 227 -5.90 2.37 -10.04
C ALA A 227 -6.68 1.04 -10.01
N ASP A 228 -7.67 0.93 -9.12
CA ASP A 228 -8.57 -0.23 -9.03
C ASP A 228 -9.38 -0.42 -10.32
N ALA A 229 -9.66 0.67 -11.04
CA ALA A 229 -10.29 0.67 -12.36
C ALA A 229 -9.30 0.48 -13.52
N CYS A 230 -8.03 0.11 -13.25
CA CYS A 230 -6.97 -0.03 -14.24
C CYS A 230 -6.69 1.25 -15.05
N ARG A 231 -6.85 2.43 -14.42
CA ARG A 231 -6.53 3.73 -15.01
C ARG A 231 -5.26 4.31 -14.42
N LEU A 232 -4.57 5.12 -15.23
CA LEU A 232 -3.36 5.82 -14.81
C LEU A 232 -3.70 6.92 -13.81
N ALA A 233 -2.85 7.09 -12.79
CA ALA A 233 -2.93 8.20 -11.86
C ALA A 233 -2.56 9.53 -12.50
N LEU A 234 -1.95 9.51 -13.69
CA LEU A 234 -1.57 10.71 -14.46
C LEU A 234 -2.77 11.58 -14.89
N GLU A 235 -4.00 11.09 -14.72
CA GLU A 235 -5.21 11.90 -14.88
C GLU A 235 -5.42 12.89 -13.73
N ASP A 236 -4.85 12.60 -12.55
CA ASP A 236 -4.82 13.51 -11.42
C ASP A 236 -3.60 14.45 -11.56
N GLU A 237 -3.85 15.75 -11.45
CA GLU A 237 -2.83 16.78 -11.69
C GLU A 237 -1.64 16.69 -10.72
N GLN A 238 -1.90 16.38 -9.45
CA GLN A 238 -0.86 16.24 -8.43
C GLN A 238 0.05 15.05 -8.76
N PHE A 239 -0.55 13.90 -9.11
CA PHE A 239 0.20 12.70 -9.43
C PHE A 239 0.95 12.85 -10.75
N ASN A 240 0.34 13.49 -11.76
CA ASN A 240 1.03 13.81 -13.01
C ASN A 240 2.26 14.70 -12.79
N ALA A 241 2.18 15.68 -11.89
CA ALA A 241 3.33 16.52 -11.53
C ALA A 241 4.43 15.72 -10.82
N ILE A 242 4.07 14.86 -9.86
CA ILE A 242 5.00 14.00 -9.11
C ILE A 242 5.77 13.06 -10.06
N PHE A 243 5.04 12.34 -10.92
CA PHE A 243 5.66 11.43 -11.88
C PHE A 243 6.42 12.17 -12.97
N GLY A 244 5.93 13.34 -13.41
CA GLY A 244 6.62 14.19 -14.38
C GLY A 244 7.97 14.70 -13.90
N ASP A 245 8.05 15.20 -12.67
CA ASP A 245 9.32 15.60 -12.07
C ASP A 245 10.30 14.43 -11.94
N LEU A 246 9.83 13.28 -11.44
CA LEU A 246 10.69 12.10 -11.31
C LEU A 246 11.18 11.59 -12.67
N ALA A 247 10.29 11.49 -13.66
CA ALA A 247 10.64 11.05 -15.01
C ALA A 247 11.65 11.99 -15.68
N ASP A 248 11.48 13.31 -15.55
CA ASP A 248 12.43 14.30 -16.08
C ASP A 248 13.81 14.18 -15.41
N ARG A 249 13.86 14.05 -14.08
CA ARG A 249 15.12 13.85 -13.34
C ARG A 249 15.81 12.53 -13.73
N ILE A 250 15.04 11.46 -13.96
CA ILE A 250 15.57 10.19 -14.48
C ILE A 250 16.12 10.42 -15.88
N ALA A 251 15.35 11.01 -16.80
CA ALA A 251 15.72 11.19 -18.20
C ALA A 251 16.98 12.04 -18.39
N ARG A 252 17.11 13.11 -17.60
CA ARG A 252 18.29 14.00 -17.62
C ARG A 252 19.49 13.44 -16.86
N ARG A 253 19.38 12.24 -16.27
CA ARG A 253 20.41 11.65 -15.38
C ARG A 253 20.79 12.60 -14.22
N ALA A 254 19.82 13.35 -13.71
CA ALA A 254 20.03 14.29 -12.60
C ALA A 254 20.11 13.58 -11.23
N ILE A 255 19.66 12.33 -11.15
CA ILE A 255 19.75 11.49 -9.96
C ILE A 255 21.06 10.70 -10.04
N ALA A 256 22.01 11.03 -9.17
CA ALA A 256 23.25 10.28 -9.05
C ALA A 256 22.97 8.89 -8.48
N PRO A 257 23.57 7.81 -9.03
CA PRO A 257 23.60 6.52 -8.38
C PRO A 257 24.13 6.61 -6.94
N CYS A 258 23.44 5.97 -6.00
CA CYS A 258 23.87 5.87 -4.62
C CYS A 258 24.65 4.57 -4.42
N ASP A 259 25.97 4.73 -4.29
CA ASP A 259 26.91 3.63 -4.06
C ASP A 259 27.41 3.60 -2.60
N ASP A 260 27.24 4.72 -1.90
CA ASP A 260 27.70 4.94 -0.52
C ASP A 260 26.51 4.85 0.43
N TYR A 261 26.08 3.63 0.72
CA TYR A 261 25.02 3.32 1.68
C TYR A 261 25.39 2.10 2.53
N GLU A 262 24.90 2.05 3.76
CA GLU A 262 25.15 0.94 4.69
C GLU A 262 23.82 0.37 5.19
N PRO A 263 23.44 -0.85 4.73
CA PRO A 263 22.27 -1.52 5.25
C PRO A 263 22.36 -1.75 6.75
N LEU A 264 21.27 -1.45 7.44
CA LEU A 264 21.21 -1.51 8.91
C LEU A 264 21.24 -2.96 9.40
N ASP A 265 21.91 -3.18 10.52
CA ASP A 265 21.73 -4.41 11.31
C ASP A 265 20.34 -4.45 11.97
N TYR A 266 20.02 -5.54 12.66
CA TYR A 266 18.69 -5.70 13.26
C TYR A 266 18.41 -4.67 14.37
N HIS A 267 19.39 -4.35 15.21
CA HIS A 267 19.21 -3.41 16.32
C HIS A 267 19.11 -1.96 15.80
N GLU A 268 19.98 -1.59 14.87
CA GLU A 268 19.92 -0.31 14.15
C GLU A 268 18.57 -0.13 13.45
N PHE A 269 18.09 -1.19 12.79
CA PHE A 269 16.80 -1.17 12.12
C PHE A 269 15.64 -1.00 13.10
N LEU A 270 15.65 -1.65 14.27
CA LEU A 270 14.62 -1.45 15.28
C LEU A 270 14.59 -0.02 15.82
N ARG A 271 15.76 0.61 15.99
CA ARG A 271 15.87 1.99 16.48
C ARG A 271 15.17 3.01 15.57
N VAL A 272 15.07 2.74 14.26
CA VAL A 272 14.28 3.56 13.32
C VAL A 272 12.81 3.69 13.76
N PHE A 273 12.26 2.67 14.42
CA PHE A 273 10.88 2.64 14.90
C PHE A 273 10.76 3.04 16.38
N GLY A 274 11.83 3.55 16.99
CA GLY A 274 11.90 3.78 18.44
C GLY A 274 11.78 2.49 19.26
N ALA A 275 12.08 1.34 18.65
CA ALA A 275 12.03 0.04 19.30
C ALA A 275 13.45 -0.44 19.64
N GLU A 276 13.54 -1.26 20.69
CA GLU A 276 14.76 -1.95 21.08
C GLU A 276 14.46 -3.44 21.23
N GLU A 277 15.46 -4.27 20.96
CA GLU A 277 15.34 -5.70 21.25
C GLU A 277 15.37 -5.88 22.77
N PRO A 278 14.38 -6.58 23.36
CA PRO A 278 14.34 -6.77 24.80
C PRO A 278 15.54 -7.60 25.28
N ASP A 279 15.99 -7.32 26.51
CA ASP A 279 17.06 -8.08 27.15
C ASP A 279 16.70 -9.57 27.29
N GLY A 280 17.70 -10.43 27.07
CA GLY A 280 17.58 -11.88 27.19
C GLY A 280 17.58 -12.61 25.84
N GLN A 281 17.28 -13.91 25.86
CA GLN A 281 17.11 -14.72 24.66
C GLN A 281 15.82 -15.53 24.77
N PRO A 282 15.13 -15.81 23.65
CA PRO A 282 14.00 -16.73 23.66
C PRO A 282 14.41 -18.08 24.25
N THR A 283 13.63 -18.59 25.20
CA THR A 283 13.85 -19.93 25.76
C THR A 283 13.62 -20.98 24.68
N PRO A 284 14.60 -21.84 24.35
CA PRO A 284 14.40 -22.92 23.39
C PRO A 284 13.31 -23.88 23.86
N ALA A 285 12.46 -24.34 22.93
CA ALA A 285 11.44 -25.34 23.24
C ALA A 285 12.09 -26.69 23.59
N THR A 286 11.59 -27.35 24.63
CA THR A 286 11.99 -28.72 24.97
C THR A 286 11.14 -29.74 24.21
N ALA A 287 11.56 -31.01 24.21
CA ALA A 287 10.75 -32.10 23.64
C ALA A 287 9.39 -32.21 24.33
N ASP A 288 9.33 -32.02 25.64
CA ASP A 288 8.08 -32.05 26.40
C ASP A 288 7.16 -30.86 26.05
N ASP A 289 7.71 -29.71 25.69
CA ASP A 289 6.89 -28.56 25.24
C ASP A 289 6.22 -28.82 23.88
N LEU A 290 6.83 -29.65 23.02
CA LEU A 290 6.34 -29.94 21.67
C LEU A 290 5.53 -31.24 21.59
N PHE A 291 5.85 -32.23 22.41
CA PHE A 291 5.30 -33.59 22.35
C PHE A 291 4.56 -34.03 23.62
N GLY A 292 4.58 -33.21 24.68
CA GLY A 292 3.82 -33.48 25.90
C GLY A 292 2.31 -33.28 25.73
N ASP A 293 1.54 -33.74 26.71
CA ASP A 293 0.09 -33.58 26.72
C ASP A 293 -0.32 -32.10 26.76
N LYS A 294 -1.48 -31.79 26.17
CA LYS A 294 -2.04 -30.43 26.18
C LYS A 294 -2.19 -29.93 27.60
N ARG A 295 -1.40 -28.92 27.97
CA ARG A 295 -1.54 -28.22 29.24
C ARG A 295 -2.84 -27.41 29.26
N THR A 296 -3.51 -27.41 30.40
CA THR A 296 -4.67 -26.54 30.65
C THR A 296 -4.19 -25.09 30.66
N VAL A 297 -4.56 -24.31 29.64
CA VAL A 297 -4.20 -22.90 29.54
C VAL A 297 -5.12 -22.11 30.47
N ALA A 298 -4.55 -21.22 31.29
CA ALA A 298 -5.33 -20.28 32.07
C ALA A 298 -6.19 -19.41 31.12
N ALA A 299 -7.43 -19.12 31.50
CA ALA A 299 -8.30 -18.26 30.70
C ALA A 299 -7.59 -16.92 30.43
N LEU A 300 -7.64 -16.45 29.19
CA LEU A 300 -7.14 -15.13 28.84
C LEU A 300 -7.82 -14.10 29.77
N PRO A 301 -7.07 -13.20 30.41
CA PRO A 301 -7.68 -12.17 31.24
C PRO A 301 -8.61 -11.33 30.36
N VAL A 302 -9.89 -11.28 30.74
CA VAL A 302 -10.86 -10.39 30.10
C VAL A 302 -10.50 -8.97 30.50
N MET A 303 -9.79 -8.24 29.63
CA MET A 303 -9.60 -6.81 29.81
C MET A 303 -10.91 -6.11 29.49
N SER A 304 -11.65 -5.65 30.52
CA SER A 304 -12.77 -4.75 30.29
C SER A 304 -12.23 -3.36 29.96
N LEU A 305 -12.40 -2.95 28.71
CA LEU A 305 -12.24 -1.54 28.32
C LEU A 305 -13.41 -0.77 28.93
N THR A 306 -13.28 -0.42 30.20
CA THR A 306 -14.23 0.45 30.89
C THR A 306 -13.70 1.87 30.73
N PRO A 307 -14.27 2.70 29.85
CA PRO A 307 -13.85 4.09 29.75
C PRO A 307 -14.18 4.80 31.06
N VAL A 308 -13.16 5.25 31.79
CA VAL A 308 -13.33 6.11 32.96
C VAL A 308 -13.57 7.53 32.46
N ILE A 309 -14.80 7.81 32.05
CA ILE A 309 -15.28 9.17 31.78
C ILE A 309 -16.05 9.61 33.03
N PRO A 310 -15.68 10.71 33.70
CA PRO A 310 -16.43 11.20 34.85
C PRO A 310 -17.86 11.53 34.41
N GLN A 311 -18.86 10.81 34.92
CA GLN A 311 -20.26 11.20 34.74
C GLN A 311 -20.53 12.48 35.53
N VAL A 312 -21.11 13.47 34.86
CA VAL A 312 -21.57 14.72 35.50
C VAL A 312 -22.64 14.39 36.51
N GLN A 313 -22.45 14.79 37.77
CA GLN A 313 -23.48 14.68 38.81
C GLN A 313 -24.25 15.99 38.88
N THR A 314 -25.53 15.97 38.51
CA THR A 314 -26.42 17.13 38.62
C THR A 314 -27.42 16.98 39.77
N GLY A 315 -27.67 18.09 40.47
CA GLY A 315 -28.73 18.18 41.49
C GLY A 315 -30.11 18.51 40.91
N ASP A 316 -30.21 18.91 39.64
CA ASP A 316 -31.47 19.21 38.98
C ASP A 316 -32.20 17.90 38.61
N PRO A 317 -33.42 17.66 39.13
CA PRO A 317 -34.16 16.43 38.88
C PRO A 317 -34.56 16.23 37.41
N VAL A 318 -34.75 17.30 36.64
CA VAL A 318 -35.05 17.23 35.20
C VAL A 318 -33.80 16.82 34.42
N LEU A 319 -32.65 17.44 34.69
CA LEU A 319 -31.38 17.06 34.06
C LEU A 319 -30.97 15.63 34.40
N ARG A 320 -31.28 15.17 35.62
CA ARG A 320 -31.05 13.78 36.04
C ARG A 320 -31.89 12.78 35.24
N GLN A 321 -33.13 13.14 34.90
CA GLN A 321 -33.99 12.29 34.07
C GLN A 321 -33.49 12.21 32.63
N VAL A 322 -33.01 13.34 32.10
CA VAL A 322 -32.38 13.41 30.77
C VAL A 322 -31.09 12.58 30.71
N GLN A 323 -30.25 12.66 31.75
CA GLN A 323 -29.05 11.84 31.87
C GLN A 323 -29.38 10.34 31.86
N LYS A 324 -30.37 9.90 32.65
CA LYS A 324 -30.82 8.50 32.65
C LYS A 324 -31.32 8.04 31.28
N MET A 325 -32.03 8.90 30.56
CA MET A 325 -32.52 8.60 29.23
C MET A 325 -31.35 8.41 28.24
N LEU A 326 -30.34 9.27 28.28
CA LEU A 326 -29.17 9.16 27.40
C LEU A 326 -28.27 7.96 27.74
N ASP A 327 -28.09 7.69 29.03
CA ASP A 327 -27.37 6.47 29.47
C ASP A 327 -28.08 5.21 28.97
N SER A 328 -29.42 5.19 28.94
CA SER A 328 -30.19 4.03 28.47
C SER A 328 -30.00 3.72 26.98
N ILE A 329 -29.58 4.71 26.18
CA ILE A 329 -29.25 4.56 24.76
C ILE A 329 -27.74 4.52 24.50
N GLY A 330 -26.92 4.39 25.55
CA GLY A 330 -25.47 4.25 25.46
C GLY A 330 -24.72 5.55 25.15
N VAL A 331 -25.35 6.72 25.37
CA VAL A 331 -24.72 8.03 25.16
C VAL A 331 -24.16 8.55 26.48
N HIS A 332 -22.83 8.67 26.56
CA HIS A 332 -22.15 9.16 27.76
C HIS A 332 -22.09 10.70 27.79
N VAL A 333 -22.73 11.30 28.79
CA VAL A 333 -22.79 12.77 28.96
C VAL A 333 -21.56 13.28 29.72
N THR A 334 -20.80 14.17 29.10
CA THR A 334 -19.59 14.81 29.64
C THR A 334 -19.84 16.20 30.19
N ASP A 335 -20.86 16.91 29.71
CA ASP A 335 -21.33 18.19 30.27
C ASP A 335 -22.83 18.36 30.03
N MET A 336 -23.52 19.11 30.89
CA MET A 336 -24.96 19.34 30.76
C MET A 336 -25.39 20.61 31.48
N ASP A 337 -26.06 21.50 30.75
CA ASP A 337 -26.56 22.78 31.26
C ASP A 337 -28.01 23.01 30.87
N ARG A 338 -28.73 23.81 31.66
CA ARG A 338 -30.11 24.24 31.38
C ARG A 338 -30.21 25.74 31.53
N ASN A 339 -30.64 26.40 30.45
CA ASN A 339 -30.87 27.84 30.45
C ASN A 339 -32.21 28.18 29.76
N ASP A 340 -32.74 29.38 30.03
CA ASP A 340 -34.05 29.83 29.54
C ASP A 340 -34.08 30.13 28.04
N LYS A 341 -32.92 30.21 27.37
CA LYS A 341 -32.78 30.65 25.98
C LYS A 341 -32.64 29.48 25.00
N ASP A 342 -31.83 28.49 25.36
CA ASP A 342 -31.42 27.35 24.54
C ASP A 342 -32.04 26.02 25.03
N GLY A 343 -32.72 26.03 26.18
CA GLY A 343 -33.29 24.84 26.80
C GLY A 343 -32.22 24.01 27.53
N ILE A 344 -32.21 22.70 27.32
CA ILE A 344 -31.22 21.77 27.89
C ILE A 344 -30.14 21.50 26.84
N THR A 345 -28.90 21.83 27.15
CA THR A 345 -27.74 21.55 26.31
C THR A 345 -26.93 20.43 26.92
N ILE A 346 -26.52 19.47 26.09
CA ILE A 346 -25.84 18.25 26.51
C ILE A 346 -24.61 18.06 25.64
N THR A 347 -23.47 17.82 26.26
CA THR A 347 -22.23 17.52 25.57
C THR A 347 -21.84 16.07 25.81
N SER A 348 -21.48 15.37 24.74
CA SER A 348 -20.91 14.02 24.77
C SER A 348 -19.62 14.02 23.96
N GLY A 349 -18.48 14.14 24.64
CA GLY A 349 -17.18 14.30 23.98
C GLY A 349 -17.13 15.61 23.17
N SER A 350 -17.06 15.51 21.83
CA SER A 350 -17.07 16.66 20.92
C SER A 350 -18.44 17.02 20.35
N ILE A 351 -19.51 16.30 20.71
CA ILE A 351 -20.85 16.49 20.16
C ILE A 351 -21.70 17.28 21.16
N GLU A 352 -22.40 18.31 20.68
CA GLU A 352 -23.37 19.11 21.45
C GLU A 352 -24.79 18.83 20.95
N MET A 353 -25.72 18.55 21.88
CA MET A 353 -27.13 18.28 21.61
C MET A 353 -28.00 19.26 22.40
N ARG A 354 -28.98 19.90 21.74
CA ARG A 354 -29.87 20.88 22.38
C ARG A 354 -31.33 20.43 22.37
N PHE A 355 -31.97 20.47 23.53
CA PHE A 355 -33.35 20.06 23.76
C PHE A 355 -34.14 21.24 24.32
N GLY A 356 -35.00 21.85 23.50
CA GLY A 356 -35.96 22.85 24.00
C GLY A 356 -36.10 24.13 23.19
N ASP A 357 -35.34 24.33 22.11
CA ASP A 357 -35.50 25.54 21.29
C ASP A 357 -36.92 25.62 20.68
N THR A 358 -37.58 26.76 20.89
CA THR A 358 -38.94 27.03 20.40
C THR A 358 -38.98 27.36 18.90
N GLN A 359 -37.83 27.67 18.29
CA GLN A 359 -37.73 27.98 16.85
C GLN A 359 -37.80 26.73 15.95
N ASP A 360 -37.68 25.52 16.52
CA ASP A 360 -37.58 24.25 15.78
C ASP A 360 -38.87 23.41 15.79
N LEU A 361 -40.01 24.03 16.03
CA LEU A 361 -41.30 23.33 16.20
C LEU A 361 -41.67 22.50 14.97
N ASP A 362 -41.44 23.02 13.76
CA ASP A 362 -41.77 22.36 12.50
C ASP A 362 -40.86 21.15 12.22
N ALA A 363 -39.56 21.25 12.51
CA ALA A 363 -38.62 20.14 12.37
C ALA A 363 -38.95 18.99 13.35
N LYS A 364 -39.34 19.33 14.58
CA LYS A 364 -39.78 18.37 15.60
C LYS A 364 -41.08 17.67 15.20
N MET A 365 -42.04 18.39 14.63
CA MET A 365 -43.27 17.80 14.10
C MET A 365 -43.01 16.89 12.90
N ALA A 366 -42.11 17.28 11.99
CA ALA A 366 -41.70 16.45 10.86
C ALA A 366 -41.05 15.14 11.30
N PHE A 367 -40.16 15.21 12.30
CA PHE A 367 -39.49 14.04 12.89
C PHE A 367 -40.48 13.08 13.57
N LEU A 368 -41.41 13.59 14.39
CA LEU A 368 -42.46 12.78 15.00
C LEU A 368 -43.39 12.15 13.95
N SER A 369 -43.70 12.87 12.88
CA SER A 369 -44.47 12.34 11.74
C SER A 369 -43.73 11.24 10.99
N ALA A 370 -42.40 11.31 10.89
CA ALA A 370 -41.56 10.29 10.28
C ALA A 370 -41.46 9.04 11.16
N LEU A 371 -41.25 9.19 12.48
CA LEU A 371 -41.24 8.08 13.43
C LEU A 371 -42.59 7.34 13.48
N ARG A 372 -43.70 8.07 13.44
CA ARG A 372 -45.04 7.45 13.38
C ARG A 372 -45.26 6.65 12.09
N ARG A 373 -44.62 7.04 10.98
CA ARG A 373 -44.69 6.34 9.69
C ARG A 373 -43.76 5.13 9.60
N SER A 374 -42.66 5.10 10.37
CA SER A 374 -41.70 3.99 10.34
C SER A 374 -42.20 2.74 11.05
N GLY A 375 -43.23 2.85 11.90
CA GLY A 375 -43.80 1.73 12.65
C GLY A 375 -42.90 1.21 13.78
N GLN A 376 -41.80 1.91 14.08
CA GLN A 376 -40.91 1.57 15.18
C GLN A 376 -41.52 2.01 16.51
N ALA A 377 -41.35 1.21 17.56
CA ALA A 377 -41.74 1.59 18.92
C ALA A 377 -40.83 2.73 19.41
N PHE A 378 -41.41 3.77 19.99
CA PHE A 378 -40.67 4.90 20.53
C PHE A 378 -41.29 5.32 21.85
N SER A 379 -40.46 5.74 22.81
CA SER A 379 -40.93 6.25 24.09
C SER A 379 -40.84 7.76 24.15
N PHE A 380 -41.88 8.39 24.68
CA PHE A 380 -41.97 9.83 24.90
C PHE A 380 -41.93 10.15 26.40
N VAL A 381 -41.15 11.17 26.77
CA VAL A 381 -41.04 11.67 28.15
C VAL A 381 -41.23 13.18 28.13
N ASP A 382 -42.17 13.68 28.94
CA ASP A 382 -42.44 15.12 29.06
C ASP A 382 -41.50 15.76 30.09
N LEU A 383 -40.46 16.42 29.60
CA LEU A 383 -39.42 17.04 30.43
C LEU A 383 -39.86 18.32 31.15
N ARG A 384 -41.13 18.76 30.98
CA ARG A 384 -41.69 19.89 31.73
C ARG A 384 -41.98 19.55 33.19
N TYR A 385 -42.12 18.26 33.51
CA TYR A 385 -42.40 17.76 34.85
C TYR A 385 -41.36 16.71 35.23
N ALA A 386 -40.72 16.86 36.39
CA ALA A 386 -39.67 15.93 36.85
C ALA A 386 -40.19 14.49 37.04
N ASP A 387 -41.49 14.34 37.27
CA ASP A 387 -42.14 13.08 37.65
C ASP A 387 -42.94 12.46 36.49
N ALA A 388 -42.78 12.99 35.27
CA ALA A 388 -43.57 12.57 34.12
C ALA A 388 -43.34 11.08 33.81
N PRO A 389 -44.41 10.28 33.69
CA PRO A 389 -44.27 8.88 33.29
C PRO A 389 -43.76 8.79 31.84
N SER A 390 -42.93 7.78 31.57
CA SER A 390 -42.51 7.44 30.20
C SER A 390 -43.67 6.73 29.49
N PHE A 391 -44.09 7.27 28.35
CA PHE A 391 -45.13 6.65 27.52
C PHE A 391 -44.45 5.89 26.37
N SER A 392 -44.68 4.59 26.27
CA SER A 392 -44.08 3.69 25.26
C SER A 392 -44.95 3.46 24.04
#